data_AF-A0AA51HBA8-F1
#
_entry.id   AF-A0AA51HBA8-F1
#
_cell.length_a   1.000
_cell.length_b   1.000
_cell.length_c   1.000
_cell.angle_alpha   90.00
_cell.angle_beta   90.00
_cell.angle_gamma   90.00
#
_symmetry.space_group_name_H-M   'P 1'
#
loop_
_entity.id
_entity.type
_entity.pdbx_description
1 polymer ?
#
loop_
_entity_poly.entity_id
_entity_poly.type
_entity_poly.pdbx_seq_one_letter_code
_entity_poly.pdbx_strand_id
1 'polypeptide(L)'
;MSFYDKSSIVLMVQNPYTVFCYYNISDSDIKKIQNLYGKDSWETSKPILKVYEICDNTEEDISTIYLDPFADNWYVNLNKDDMKIKVEIGRILDEKDEIILAVSNVVKTPKGKESENSQVLYIDTSL
;
A
#
# COMPACT_ATOMS: atom_id res chain seq x y z
N MET A 1 1.05 8.47 -28.99
CA MET A 1 1.90 8.02 -27.87
C MET A 1 0.95 7.69 -26.72
N SER A 2 0.44 6.46 -26.65
CA SER A 2 -0.55 6.09 -25.62
C SER A 2 0.11 6.15 -24.25
N PHE A 3 -0.49 6.89 -23.31
CA PHE A 3 -0.16 6.77 -21.90
C PHE A 3 -0.37 5.30 -21.53
N TYR A 4 0.74 4.58 -21.35
CA TYR A 4 0.70 3.20 -20.88
C TYR A 4 0.03 3.21 -19.51
N ASP A 5 -1.11 2.53 -19.41
CA ASP A 5 -1.70 2.12 -18.15
C ASP A 5 -0.58 1.41 -17.36
N LYS A 6 -0.15 2.02 -16.25
CA LYS A 6 0.90 1.50 -15.38
C LYS A 6 0.23 0.99 -14.11
N SER A 7 0.81 -0.05 -13.52
CA SER A 7 0.33 -0.51 -12.23
C SER A 7 0.38 0.62 -11.19
N SER A 8 -0.62 0.67 -10.32
CA SER A 8 -0.77 1.72 -9.33
C SER A 8 -1.39 1.18 -8.05
N ILE A 9 -1.07 1.81 -6.92
CA ILE A 9 -1.64 1.50 -5.62
C ILE A 9 -1.78 2.81 -4.83
N VAL A 10 -2.87 2.95 -4.09
CA VAL A 10 -3.16 4.12 -3.28
C VAL A 10 -3.61 3.68 -1.89
N LEU A 11 -3.13 4.40 -0.87
CA LEU A 11 -3.52 4.22 0.52
C LEU A 11 -4.49 5.30 0.99
N MET A 12 -5.48 4.88 1.77
CA MET A 12 -6.42 5.73 2.48
C MET A 12 -6.52 5.31 3.95
N VAL A 13 -6.31 6.25 4.86
CA VAL A 13 -6.47 6.00 6.29
C VAL A 13 -7.95 5.81 6.61
N GLN A 14 -8.29 4.70 7.26
CA GLN A 14 -9.67 4.43 7.72
C GLN A 14 -9.82 4.79 9.19
N ASN A 15 -8.87 4.36 10.02
CA ASN A 15 -8.85 4.62 11.45
C ASN A 15 -7.37 4.54 11.95
N PRO A 16 -7.09 4.80 13.23
CA PRO A 16 -5.72 4.78 13.78
C PRO A 16 -4.94 3.47 13.50
N TYR A 17 -5.64 2.35 13.39
CA TYR A 17 -5.09 0.99 13.27
C TYR A 17 -5.37 0.32 11.92
N THR A 18 -6.01 1.01 10.98
CA THR A 18 -6.38 0.42 9.68
C THR A 18 -6.15 1.40 8.55
N VAL A 19 -5.42 0.94 7.54
CA VAL A 19 -5.26 1.61 6.26
C VAL A 19 -5.92 0.74 5.19
N PHE A 20 -6.80 1.34 4.40
CA PHE A 20 -7.35 0.69 3.21
C PHE A 20 -6.45 0.98 2.02
N CYS A 21 -6.25 -0.01 1.16
CA CYS A 21 -5.58 0.17 -0.12
C CYS A 21 -6.46 -0.35 -1.25
N TYR A 22 -6.31 0.29 -2.41
CA TYR A 22 -6.82 -0.22 -3.67
C TYR A 22 -5.72 -0.09 -4.73
N TYR A 23 -5.72 -1.00 -5.69
CA TYR A 23 -4.68 -1.07 -6.69
C TYR A 23 -5.20 -1.57 -8.03
N ASN A 24 -4.49 -1.20 -9.09
CA ASN A 24 -4.70 -1.71 -10.44
C ASN A 24 -3.37 -2.26 -10.94
N ILE A 25 -3.37 -3.46 -11.51
CA ILE A 25 -2.21 -4.01 -12.19
C ILE A 25 -2.44 -3.89 -13.69
N SER A 26 -1.50 -3.27 -14.40
CA SER A 26 -1.63 -3.11 -15.83
C SER A 26 -1.32 -4.40 -16.59
N ASP A 27 -2.09 -4.66 -17.64
CA ASP A 27 -1.79 -5.73 -18.62
C ASP A 27 -0.37 -5.59 -19.20
N SER A 28 0.13 -4.36 -19.29
CA SER A 28 1.47 -4.08 -19.82
C SER A 28 2.56 -4.59 -18.88
N ASP A 29 2.38 -4.49 -17.57
CA ASP A 29 3.35 -4.99 -16.59
C ASP A 29 3.26 -6.51 -16.47
N ILE A 30 2.05 -7.08 -16.55
CA ILE A 30 1.86 -8.54 -16.63
C ILE A 30 2.64 -9.12 -17.82
N LYS A 31 2.46 -8.54 -19.01
CA LYS A 31 3.18 -8.98 -20.22
C LYS A 31 4.70 -8.82 -20.09
N LYS A 32 5.18 -7.76 -19.44
CA LYS A 32 6.63 -7.59 -19.18
C LYS A 32 7.16 -8.71 -18.30
N ILE A 33 6.45 -9.06 -17.22
CA ILE A 33 6.84 -10.17 -16.34
C ILE A 33 6.88 -11.47 -17.12
N GLN A 34 5.82 -11.78 -17.87
CA GLN A 34 5.77 -13.01 -18.69
C GLN A 34 6.90 -13.07 -19.74
N ASN A 35 7.29 -11.94 -20.32
CA ASN A 35 8.39 -11.89 -21.28
C ASN A 35 9.77 -12.06 -20.63
N LEU A 36 9.96 -11.57 -19.40
CA LEU A 36 11.24 -11.63 -18.69
C LEU A 36 11.47 -12.96 -17.96
N TYR A 37 10.40 -13.53 -17.39
CA TYR A 37 10.49 -14.67 -16.47
C TYR A 37 9.78 -15.94 -16.99
N GLY A 38 9.22 -15.87 -18.20
CA GLY A 38 8.54 -17.00 -18.84
C GLY A 38 7.02 -16.85 -18.83
N LYS A 39 6.37 -17.50 -19.80
CA LYS A 39 4.94 -17.29 -20.11
C LYS A 39 4.00 -17.49 -18.92
N ASP A 40 4.30 -18.47 -18.06
CA ASP A 40 3.44 -18.86 -16.93
C ASP A 40 3.85 -18.17 -15.61
N SER A 41 4.85 -17.29 -15.63
CA SER A 41 5.42 -16.66 -14.42
C SER A 41 4.43 -15.80 -13.65
N TRP A 42 3.44 -15.21 -14.33
CA TRP A 42 2.39 -14.45 -13.65
C TRP A 42 1.48 -15.36 -12.84
N GLU A 43 1.08 -16.48 -13.42
CA GLU A 43 0.17 -17.46 -12.86
C GLU A 43 0.81 -18.26 -11.73
N THR A 44 2.11 -18.55 -11.81
CA THR A 44 2.83 -19.33 -10.79
C THR A 44 3.33 -18.48 -9.62
N SER A 45 3.49 -17.17 -9.81
CA SER A 45 3.93 -16.26 -8.75
C SER A 45 2.81 -15.92 -7.76
N LYS A 46 3.18 -15.46 -6.56
CA LYS A 46 2.24 -15.10 -5.49
C LYS A 46 2.16 -13.59 -5.30
N PRO A 47 0.97 -12.96 -5.37
CA PRO A 47 0.83 -11.53 -5.13
C PRO A 47 1.03 -11.19 -3.65
N ILE A 48 1.69 -10.06 -3.40
CA ILE A 48 2.00 -9.58 -2.06
C ILE A 48 1.79 -8.06 -1.94
N LEU A 49 1.51 -7.62 -0.72
CA LEU A 49 1.73 -6.25 -0.25
C LEU A 49 2.85 -6.25 0.78
N LYS A 50 3.88 -5.45 0.56
CA LYS A 50 4.88 -5.13 1.57
C LYS A 50 4.52 -3.84 2.25
N VAL A 51 4.49 -3.86 3.56
CA VAL A 51 4.10 -2.74 4.40
C VAL A 51 5.34 -2.20 5.05
N TYR A 52 5.59 -0.91 4.84
CA TYR A 52 6.72 -0.21 5.40
C TYR A 52 6.24 0.86 6.38
N GLU A 53 6.88 0.91 7.54
CA GLU A 53 6.81 2.06 8.42
C GLU A 53 7.92 3.06 8.07
N ILE A 54 7.58 4.34 8.05
CA ILE A 54 8.54 5.43 7.83
C ILE A 54 8.82 6.15 9.15
N CYS A 55 10.00 5.91 9.71
CA CYS A 55 10.50 6.52 10.95
C CYS A 55 11.75 7.34 10.62
N ASP A 56 11.81 8.62 10.99
CA ASP A 56 13.03 9.46 10.83
C ASP A 56 13.72 9.39 9.44
N ASN A 57 12.90 9.31 8.38
CA ASN A 57 13.31 9.14 6.97
C ASN A 57 13.95 7.79 6.62
N THR A 58 13.90 6.80 7.51
CA THR A 58 14.18 5.40 7.18
C THR A 58 12.88 4.64 6.96
N GLU A 59 12.94 3.65 6.08
CA GLU A 59 11.83 2.73 5.81
C GLU A 59 12.15 1.37 6.43
N GLU A 60 11.25 0.89 7.29
CA GLU A 60 11.36 -0.43 7.93
C GLU A 60 10.26 -1.34 7.37
N ASP A 61 10.63 -2.49 6.83
CA ASP A 61 9.66 -3.53 6.45
C ASP A 61 9.09 -4.15 7.72
N ILE A 62 7.80 -3.94 7.94
CA ILE A 62 7.09 -4.39 9.14
C ILE A 62 6.17 -5.57 8.86
N SER A 63 5.84 -5.86 7.59
CA SER A 63 4.91 -6.92 7.24
C SER A 63 4.90 -7.22 5.74
N THR A 64 4.77 -8.51 5.40
CA THR A 64 4.41 -8.99 4.06
C THR A 64 3.06 -9.70 4.11
N ILE A 65 2.10 -9.23 3.34
CA ILE A 65 0.75 -9.78 3.26
C ILE A 65 0.60 -10.50 1.91
N TYR A 66 0.26 -11.79 1.94
CA TYR A 66 -0.11 -12.53 0.74
C TYR A 66 -1.56 -12.22 0.35
N LEU A 67 -1.76 -11.88 -0.92
CA LEU A 67 -3.07 -11.51 -1.43
C LEU A 67 -3.75 -12.68 -2.15
N ASP A 68 -5.07 -12.60 -2.23
CA ASP A 68 -5.82 -13.38 -3.21
C ASP A 68 -5.52 -12.85 -4.63
N PRO A 69 -5.24 -13.72 -5.63
CA PRO A 69 -4.97 -13.29 -7.00
C PRO A 69 -6.06 -12.46 -7.69
N PHE A 70 -7.30 -12.54 -7.20
CA PHE A 70 -8.44 -11.80 -7.73
C PHE A 70 -8.79 -10.55 -6.93
N ALA A 71 -8.10 -10.27 -5.83
CA ALA A 71 -8.30 -9.04 -5.07
C ALA A 71 -7.70 -7.84 -5.82
N ASP A 72 -8.40 -6.71 -5.78
CA ASP A 72 -7.96 -5.40 -6.27
C ASP A 72 -7.87 -4.34 -5.13
N ASN A 73 -8.15 -4.76 -3.90
CA ASN A 73 -8.13 -3.93 -2.71
C ASN A 73 -7.85 -4.76 -1.46
N TRP A 74 -7.42 -4.09 -0.38
CA TRP A 74 -7.14 -4.75 0.89
C TRP A 74 -7.25 -3.80 2.09
N TYR A 75 -7.50 -4.37 3.27
CA TYR A 75 -7.38 -3.66 4.54
C TYR A 75 -6.10 -4.09 5.26
N VAL A 76 -5.18 -3.15 5.43
CA VAL A 76 -3.93 -3.34 6.18
C VAL A 76 -4.19 -2.98 7.63
N ASN A 77 -4.18 -3.99 8.51
CA ASN A 77 -4.28 -3.82 9.95
C ASN A 77 -2.90 -3.54 10.54
N LEU A 78 -2.78 -2.44 11.28
CA LEU A 78 -1.56 -2.00 11.93
C LEU A 78 -1.55 -2.45 13.40
N ASN A 79 -0.35 -2.67 13.94
CA ASN A 79 -0.16 -3.07 15.34
C ASN A 79 -0.10 -1.88 16.31
N LYS A 80 0.07 -0.65 15.82
CA LYS A 80 0.07 0.60 16.59
C LYS A 80 -0.57 1.75 15.81
N ASP A 81 -0.83 2.85 16.50
CA ASP A 81 -1.38 4.10 15.97
C ASP A 81 -0.26 5.12 15.63
N ASP A 82 -0.64 6.29 15.11
CA ASP A 82 0.28 7.40 14.78
C ASP A 82 1.44 7.03 13.83
N MET A 83 1.19 6.09 12.92
CA MET A 83 2.20 5.55 12.00
C MET A 83 2.23 6.29 10.67
N LYS A 84 3.43 6.51 10.12
CA LYS A 84 3.60 6.85 8.70
C LYS A 84 3.80 5.55 7.91
N ILE A 85 2.91 5.26 6.97
CA ILE A 85 2.86 4.00 6.24
C ILE A 85 3.03 4.24 4.75
N LYS A 86 3.80 3.36 4.11
CA LYS A 86 3.87 3.16 2.66
C LYS A 86 3.67 1.68 2.37
N VAL A 87 3.08 1.36 1.23
CA VAL A 87 3.04 -0.02 0.76
C VAL A 87 3.62 -0.15 -0.64
N GLU A 88 4.15 -1.33 -0.92
CA GLU A 88 4.54 -1.76 -2.26
C GLU A 88 3.69 -2.97 -2.63
N ILE A 89 3.12 -2.94 -3.84
CA ILE A 89 2.46 -4.11 -4.41
C ILE A 89 3.42 -4.82 -5.34
N GLY A 90 3.51 -6.13 -5.19
CA GLY A 90 4.46 -6.93 -5.92
C GLY A 90 4.05 -8.39 -6.01
N ARG A 91 4.97 -9.21 -6.51
CA ARG A 91 4.82 -10.66 -6.60
C ARG A 91 6.11 -11.37 -6.23
N ILE A 92 5.97 -12.52 -5.58
CA ILE A 92 7.06 -13.46 -5.34
C ILE A 92 7.02 -14.49 -6.47
N LEU A 93 8.08 -14.54 -7.29
CA LEU A 93 8.21 -15.51 -8.39
C LEU A 93 8.50 -16.91 -7.86
N ASP A 94 9.57 -17.00 -7.05
CA ASP A 94 10.06 -18.17 -6.34
C ASP A 94 10.56 -17.70 -4.95
N GLU A 95 10.93 -18.61 -4.03
CA GLU A 95 11.22 -18.27 -2.62
C GLU A 95 12.29 -17.17 -2.38
N LYS A 96 13.01 -16.71 -3.42
CA LYS A 96 14.06 -15.69 -3.32
C LYS A 96 13.87 -14.47 -4.22
N ASP A 97 12.97 -14.52 -5.19
CA ASP A 97 12.85 -13.47 -6.21
C ASP A 97 11.52 -12.73 -6.07
N GLU A 98 11.62 -11.42 -5.86
CA GLU A 98 10.49 -10.51 -5.71
C GLU A 98 10.50 -9.47 -6.84
N ILE A 99 9.31 -9.15 -7.34
CA ILE A 99 9.08 -8.06 -8.29
C ILE A 99 8.12 -7.06 -7.68
N ILE A 100 8.54 -5.80 -7.61
CA ILE A 100 7.67 -4.67 -7.25
C ILE A 100 7.03 -4.09 -8.51
N LEU A 101 5.71 -3.93 -8.48
CA LEU A 101 4.89 -3.42 -9.58
C LEU A 101 4.57 -1.93 -9.39
N ALA A 102 4.23 -1.53 -8.16
CA ALA A 102 3.89 -0.14 -7.85
C ALA A 102 4.13 0.18 -6.36
N VAL A 103 4.31 1.47 -6.09
CA VAL A 103 4.54 2.01 -4.74
C VAL A 103 3.44 3.04 -4.45
N SER A 104 2.92 3.02 -3.23
CA SER A 104 1.83 3.91 -2.84
C SER A 104 2.29 5.33 -2.48
N ASN A 105 1.31 6.23 -2.30
CA ASN A 105 1.50 7.41 -1.47
C ASN A 105 1.83 7.02 -0.02
N VAL A 106 2.47 7.94 0.70
CA VAL A 106 2.66 7.83 2.14
C VAL A 106 1.43 8.39 2.86
N VAL A 107 0.91 7.66 3.84
CA VAL A 107 -0.17 8.14 4.72
C VAL A 107 0.31 8.21 6.15
N LYS A 108 -0.30 9.08 6.96
CA LYS A 108 -0.08 9.11 8.40
C LYS A 108 -1.40 8.78 9.11
N THR A 109 -1.42 7.72 9.91
CA THR A 109 -2.58 7.40 10.74
C THR A 109 -2.66 8.35 11.94
N PRO A 110 -3.88 8.68 12.42
CA PRO A 110 -4.04 9.47 13.64
C PRO A 110 -3.64 8.64 14.88
N LYS A 111 -3.52 9.33 16.02
CA LYS A 111 -3.46 8.68 17.33
C LYS A 111 -4.81 7.99 17.63
N GLY A 112 -4.76 6.85 18.30
CA GLY A 112 -5.92 6.10 18.77
C GLY A 112 -6.55 6.66 20.05
N LYS A 113 -5.99 7.74 20.58
CA LYS A 113 -6.47 8.45 21.76
C LYS A 113 -6.92 9.86 21.37
N GLU A 114 -7.89 10.38 22.13
CA GLU A 114 -8.32 11.76 21.99
C GLU A 114 -7.16 12.74 22.23
N SER A 115 -7.28 13.93 21.64
CA SER A 115 -6.35 15.01 21.90
C SER A 115 -6.45 15.44 23.36
N GLU A 116 -5.32 15.61 24.04
CA GLU A 116 -5.26 16.23 25.37
C GLU A 116 -5.58 17.74 25.32
N ASN A 117 -5.67 18.33 24.11
CA ASN A 117 -6.03 19.73 23.93
C ASN A 117 -7.54 19.94 24.12
N SER A 118 -7.91 20.44 25.29
CA SER A 118 -9.29 20.82 25.66
C SER A 118 -9.64 22.27 25.31
N GLN A 119 -8.77 23.00 24.60
CA GLN A 119 -9.06 24.37 24.18
C GLN A 119 -10.15 24.36 23.10
N VAL A 120 -11.30 24.91 23.45
CA VAL A 120 -12.41 25.15 22.52
C VAL A 120 -12.14 26.46 21.79
N LEU A 121 -12.03 26.40 20.46
CA LEU A 121 -11.98 27.58 19.60
C LEU A 121 -13.39 27.85 19.06
N TYR A 122 -13.99 28.98 19.46
CA TYR A 122 -15.23 29.45 18.84
C TYR A 122 -14.88 30.15 17.52
N ILE A 123 -15.41 29.65 16.40
CA ILE A 123 -15.41 30.37 15.14
C ILE A 123 -16.70 31.17 15.10
N ASP A 124 -16.60 32.50 15.21
CA ASP A 124 -17.74 33.38 14.97
C ASP A 124 -18.09 33.32 13.48
N THR A 125 -19.33 32.93 13.19
CA THR A 125 -19.88 32.81 11.82
C THR A 125 -20.87 33.92 11.51
N SER A 126 -20.93 34.95 12.36
CA SER A 126 -21.76 36.12 12.13
C SER A 126 -21.18 36.93 10.96
N LEU A 127 -21.89 36.92 9.84
CA LEU A 127 -21.63 37.73 8.63
C LEU A 127 -21.98 39.21 8.84
#